data_AF-A0A928VML5-F1
#
_entry.id   AF-A0A928VML5-F1
#
_cell.length_a   1.000
_cell.length_b   1.000
_cell.length_c   1.000
_cell.angle_alpha   90.00
_cell.angle_beta   90.00
_cell.angle_gamma   90.00
#
_symmetry.space_group_name_H-M   'P 1'
#
loop_
_entity.id
_entity.type
_entity.pdbx_description
1 polymer ?
#
loop_
_entity_poly.entity_id
_entity_poly.type
_entity_poly.pdbx_seq_one_letter_code
_entity_poly.pdbx_strand_id
1 'polypeptide(L)'
;MSTTNCLSPQAAQTFIEALPHNIRAAVLAYAVETDYPVEAVLEMAIAFFLDMDCAGFGDCRTESPGQMLAQIELLQAQQQDR
;
A
#
# COMPACT_ATOMS: atom_id res chain seq x y z
N MET A 1 -24.09 15.22 13.47
CA MET A 1 -24.13 16.04 12.24
C MET A 1 -22.79 16.76 12.17
N SER A 2 -21.84 16.60 11.25
CA SER A 2 -21.65 15.75 10.08
C SER A 2 -20.13 15.63 9.86
N THR A 3 -19.67 14.45 9.47
CA THR A 3 -18.28 14.05 9.18
C THR A 3 -17.68 14.89 8.05
N THR A 4 -16.66 15.70 8.33
CA THR A 4 -15.95 16.56 7.36
C THR A 4 -14.44 16.31 7.36
N ASN A 5 -14.03 15.04 7.42
CA ASN A 5 -12.63 14.65 7.29
C ASN A 5 -12.31 13.92 5.99
N CYS A 6 -13.27 13.88 5.04
CA CYS A 6 -13.07 13.23 3.75
C CYS A 6 -12.68 14.24 2.66
N LEU A 7 -11.81 13.82 1.74
CA LEU A 7 -11.37 14.56 0.58
C LEU A 7 -12.57 14.82 -0.33
N SER A 8 -12.79 16.09 -0.70
CA SER A 8 -13.90 16.42 -1.59
C SER A 8 -13.60 15.95 -3.02
N PRO A 9 -14.64 15.67 -3.84
CA PRO A 9 -14.43 15.29 -5.24
C PRO A 9 -13.61 16.31 -6.03
N GLN A 10 -13.86 17.61 -5.76
CA GLN A 10 -13.11 18.69 -6.39
C GLN A 10 -11.63 18.70 -5.97
N ALA A 11 -11.34 18.43 -4.70
CA ALA A 11 -9.96 18.35 -4.21
C ALA A 11 -9.24 17.14 -4.80
N ALA A 12 -9.90 15.99 -4.87
CA ALA A 12 -9.32 14.76 -5.44
C ALA A 12 -8.99 14.93 -6.92
N GLN A 13 -9.90 15.55 -7.67
CA GLN A 13 -9.68 15.85 -9.08
C GLN A 13 -8.48 16.77 -9.28
N THR A 14 -8.41 17.86 -8.51
CA THR A 14 -7.26 18.79 -8.55
C THR A 14 -5.95 18.09 -8.21
N PHE A 15 -5.96 17.23 -7.20
CA PHE A 15 -4.78 16.46 -6.78
C PHE A 15 -4.31 15.54 -7.91
N ILE A 16 -5.22 14.79 -8.53
CA ILE A 16 -4.90 13.85 -9.60
C ILE A 16 -4.42 14.51 -10.87
N GLU A 17 -4.98 15.67 -11.22
CA GLU A 17 -4.56 16.42 -12.39
C GLU A 17 -3.11 16.90 -12.25
N ALA A 18 -2.67 17.21 -11.03
CA ALA A 18 -1.30 17.59 -10.73
C ALA A 18 -0.30 16.41 -10.73
N LEU A 19 -0.77 15.16 -10.68
CA LEU A 19 0.10 13.98 -10.66
C LEU A 19 0.73 13.71 -12.05
N PRO A 20 1.97 13.20 -12.09
CA PRO A 20 2.55 12.61 -13.29
C PRO A 20 1.65 11.54 -13.90
N HIS A 21 1.66 11.44 -15.24
CA HIS A 21 0.76 10.56 -15.99
C HIS A 21 0.75 9.10 -15.48
N ASN A 22 1.92 8.55 -15.19
CA ASN A 22 2.06 7.17 -14.71
C ASN A 22 1.40 6.96 -13.34
N ILE A 23 1.53 7.91 -12.41
CA ILE A 23 0.93 7.81 -11.07
C ILE A 23 -0.58 8.00 -11.18
N ARG A 24 -1.05 8.99 -11.93
CA ARG A 24 -2.48 9.20 -12.19
C ARG A 24 -3.13 7.96 -12.77
N ALA A 25 -2.53 7.35 -13.79
CA ALA A 25 -3.05 6.14 -14.41
C ALA A 25 -3.16 4.99 -13.41
N ALA A 26 -2.15 4.80 -12.55
CA ALA A 26 -2.17 3.76 -11.53
C ALA A 26 -3.29 3.98 -10.49
N VAL A 27 -3.45 5.20 -9.99
CA VAL A 27 -4.52 5.56 -9.03
C VAL A 27 -5.90 5.31 -9.64
N LEU A 28 -6.13 5.75 -10.87
CA LEU A 28 -7.41 5.55 -11.56
C LEU A 28 -7.70 4.08 -11.86
N ALA A 29 -6.69 3.32 -12.29
CA ALA A 29 -6.83 1.89 -12.54
C ALA A 29 -7.20 1.13 -11.25
N TYR A 30 -6.54 1.46 -10.14
CA TYR A 30 -6.84 0.87 -8.84
C TYR A 30 -8.26 1.20 -8.37
N ALA A 31 -8.71 2.44 -8.54
CA ALA A 31 -10.07 2.86 -8.23
C ALA A 31 -11.12 2.05 -9.01
N VAL A 32 -10.87 1.82 -10.30
CA VAL A 32 -11.74 0.98 -11.15
C VAL A 32 -11.72 -0.48 -10.72
N GLU A 33 -10.55 -1.04 -10.42
CA GLU A 33 -10.41 -2.45 -10.03
C GLU A 33 -11.07 -2.75 -8.67
N THR A 34 -11.03 -1.80 -7.75
CA THR A 34 -11.57 -1.94 -6.39
C THR A 34 -12.98 -1.41 -6.21
N ASP A 35 -13.57 -0.82 -7.26
CA ASP A 35 -14.87 -0.12 -7.22
C ASP A 35 -14.92 0.95 -6.11
N TYR A 36 -13.77 1.57 -5.83
CA TYR A 36 -13.66 2.65 -4.85
C TYR A 36 -13.67 4.02 -5.51
N PRO A 37 -14.31 5.00 -4.86
CA PRO A 37 -14.20 6.37 -5.32
C PRO A 37 -12.74 6.81 -5.22
N VAL A 38 -12.32 7.59 -6.20
CA VAL A 38 -10.95 8.06 -6.36
C VAL A 38 -10.47 8.84 -5.13
N GLU A 39 -11.39 9.58 -4.51
CA GLU A 39 -11.23 10.25 -3.22
C GLU A 39 -10.75 9.27 -2.15
N ALA A 40 -11.44 8.15 -1.97
CA ALA A 40 -11.11 7.16 -0.95
C ALA A 40 -9.77 6.46 -1.22
N VAL A 41 -9.45 6.19 -2.49
CA VAL A 41 -8.15 5.62 -2.86
C VAL A 41 -7.01 6.57 -2.48
N LEU A 42 -7.15 7.87 -2.76
CA LEU A 42 -6.15 8.88 -2.38
C LEU A 42 -6.04 9.00 -0.86
N GLU A 43 -7.16 9.04 -0.15
CA GLU A 43 -7.17 9.12 1.31
C GLU A 43 -6.50 7.91 1.95
N MET A 44 -6.84 6.71 1.49
CA MET A 44 -6.21 5.48 1.98
C MET A 44 -4.73 5.46 1.68
N ALA A 45 -4.30 5.86 0.48
CA ALA A 45 -2.88 5.91 0.14
C ALA A 45 -2.11 6.88 1.04
N ILE A 46 -2.67 8.06 1.32
CA ILE A 46 -2.05 9.06 2.20
C ILE A 46 -2.09 8.60 3.65
N ALA A 47 -3.23 8.11 4.14
CA ALA A 47 -3.38 7.62 5.51
C ALA A 47 -2.47 6.43 5.79
N PHE A 48 -2.37 5.50 4.84
CA PHE A 48 -1.44 4.39 4.89
C PHE A 48 0.00 4.92 4.97
N PHE A 49 0.42 5.81 4.06
CA PHE A 49 1.78 6.36 4.11
C PHE A 49 2.11 7.13 5.40
N LEU A 50 1.14 7.81 5.99
CA LEU A 50 1.31 8.59 7.23
C LEU A 50 1.23 7.73 8.50
N ASP A 51 0.75 6.50 8.41
CA ASP A 51 0.78 5.56 9.52
C ASP A 51 2.25 5.19 9.80
N MET A 52 2.72 5.44 11.03
CA MET A 52 4.11 5.17 11.41
C MET A 52 4.45 3.68 11.41
N ASP A 53 3.43 2.82 11.45
CA ASP A 53 3.55 1.37 11.35
C ASP A 53 3.37 0.86 9.90
N CYS A 54 3.16 1.76 8.94
CA CYS A 54 3.13 1.42 7.53
C CYS A 54 4.50 0.96 7.04
N ALA A 55 4.51 -0.21 6.40
CA ALA A 55 5.72 -0.72 5.78
C ALA A 55 6.22 0.27 4.71
N GLY A 56 7.37 0.90 4.98
CA GLY A 56 8.08 1.65 3.97
C GLY A 56 8.69 0.69 2.94
N PHE A 57 9.20 1.21 1.82
CA PHE A 57 9.95 0.38 0.85
C PHE A 57 11.15 -0.36 1.48
N GLY A 58 11.68 0.11 2.61
CA GLY A 58 12.70 -0.58 3.39
C GLY A 58 12.18 -1.78 4.21
N ASP A 59 10.89 -1.83 4.49
CA ASP A 59 10.23 -2.89 5.27
C ASP A 59 9.58 -3.96 4.37
N CYS A 60 9.57 -3.74 3.06
CA CYS A 60 9.42 -4.81 2.09
C CYS A 60 10.63 -5.75 2.23
N ARG A 61 10.57 -6.66 3.21
CA ARG A 61 11.33 -7.90 3.18
C ARG A 61 10.80 -8.71 2.00
N THR A 62 11.22 -8.36 0.79
CA THR A 62 11.42 -9.38 -0.24
C THR A 62 12.55 -10.23 0.29
N GLU A 63 12.22 -11.17 1.17
CA GLU A 63 13.12 -12.25 1.55
C GLU A 63 13.60 -12.82 0.23
N SER A 64 14.89 -12.62 -0.06
CA SER A 64 15.46 -13.21 -1.28
C SER A 64 15.22 -14.73 -1.21
N PRO A 65 15.05 -15.42 -2.34
CA PRO A 65 14.86 -16.88 -2.34
C PRO A 65 15.90 -17.62 -1.47
N GLY A 66 17.13 -17.10 -1.37
CA GLY A 66 18.17 -17.64 -0.48
C GLY A 66 17.87 -17.49 1.02
N GLN A 67 17.30 -16.36 1.45
CA GLN A 67 16.89 -16.14 2.85
C GLN A 67 15.74 -17.07 3.25
N MET A 68 14.79 -17.27 2.34
CA MET A 68 13.67 -18.19 2.55
C MET A 68 14.17 -19.64 2.72
N LEU A 69 15.11 -20.08 1.87
CA LEU A 69 15.70 -21.41 1.97
C LEU A 69 16.47 -21.61 3.29
N ALA A 70 17.25 -20.62 3.72
CA ALA A 70 17.97 -20.67 4.99
C ALA A 70 17.01 -20.78 6.20
N GLN A 71 15.88 -20.08 6.16
CA GLN A 71 14.86 -20.15 7.21
C GLN A 71 14.17 -21.53 7.26
N ILE A 72 13.90 -22.12 6.09
CA ILE A 72 13.34 -23.49 6.00
C ILE A 72 14.32 -24.51 6.59
N GLU A 73 15.62 -24.41 6.29
CA GLU A 73 16.64 -25.32 6.80
C GLU A 73 16.75 -25.25 8.33
N LEU A 74 16.71 -24.03 8.90
CA LEU A 74 16.70 -23.82 10.34
C LEU A 74 15.46 -24.42 11.01
N LEU A 75 14.27 -24.22 10.43
CA LEU A 75 13.02 -24.80 10.94
C LEU A 75 13.06 -26.33 10.91
N GLN A 76 13.62 -26.92 9.86
CA GLN A 76 13.78 -28.37 9.72
C GLN A 76 14.76 -28.92 10.76
N ALA A 77 15.90 -28.24 10.99
CA ALA A 77 16.86 -28.64 12.01
C ALA A 77 16.25 -28.63 13.43
N GLN A 78 15.42 -27.62 13.75
CA GLN A 78 14.71 -27.54 15.03
C GLN A 78 13.64 -28.62 15.21
N GLN A 79 13.02 -29.07 14.11
CA GLN A 79 12.06 -30.17 14.15
C GLN A 79 12.72 -31.54 14.30
N GLN A 80 13.99 -31.66 13.93
CA GLN A 80 14.75 -32.90 14.02
C GLN A 80 15.34 -33.15 15.43
N ASP A 81 15.42 -32.11 16.26
CA ASP A 81 15.93 -32.14 17.64
C ASP A 81 14.79 -32.22 18.70
N ARG A 82 13.60 -32.68 18.29
CA ARG A 82 12.41 -32.82 19.15
C ARG A 82 11.81 -34.22 19.06
#